data_AF-A0A1M7TLB4-F1
#
_entry.id   AF-A0A1M7TLB4-F1
#
_cell.length_a   1.000
_cell.length_b   1.000
_cell.length_c   1.000
_cell.angle_alpha   90.00
_cell.angle_beta   90.00
_cell.angle_gamma   90.00
#
_symmetry.space_group_name_H-M   'P 1'
#
loop_
_entity.id
_entity.type
_entity.pdbx_description
1 polymer ?
#
loop_
_entity_poly.entity_id
_entity_poly.type
_entity_poly.pdbx_seq_one_letter_code
_entity_poly.pdbx_strand_id
1 'polypeptide(L)'
;MFKTKLKLRWIIIAVLALIGVYYMYEQYRTIRLSPEEIIANPSILNGAIMTGAVYKGLVLKDVTLTGTKFTKIILEKPVFENVVFIDAKFDDMNMKNVQFKNVQFKDCTFITAQISNGDFSEVSFKGGSFSYRGDINSRKRDYSSYIMGVGCDKVLFDAVAMNSVSMNGMEGSITFKNMHNIKKDDSSSVINGNKLTLRIDNCTADGFTFSAMFEGSTAYVTNSTFKNSAFVGENSKAMYFENCKILDGTEIHDAGTLVIKNSTVSGAFSGKGNWYFEGCEFVLDRSRAKLVDMVYEVSSTFEGDKDSHAFVLGSKTKAPWLSVRGGGAVDMYNMNIENFRLIDWASALEVNLRNVAIYGGDFGSESKYYKLKMKGGKWENVQMYPEVNINEHTDLGELKTYNLTFPNGNPWRGTGQVKTIPVKTPFDWPEIHVPTPTEMGLKDTLE
;
A
#
# COMPACT_ATOMS: atom_id res chain seq x y z
N MET A 1 -66.53 22.23 37.50
CA MET A 1 -65.05 22.18 37.63
C MET A 1 -64.38 21.08 36.79
N PHE A 2 -65.02 19.92 36.56
CA PHE A 2 -64.44 18.79 35.78
C PHE A 2 -64.28 19.05 34.27
N LYS A 3 -65.26 19.70 33.61
CA LYS A 3 -65.23 19.99 32.15
C LYS A 3 -64.11 20.95 31.73
N THR A 4 -63.72 21.89 32.61
CA THR A 4 -62.69 22.90 32.32
C THR A 4 -61.27 22.32 32.37
N LYS A 5 -61.00 21.41 33.31
CA LYS A 5 -59.71 20.68 33.40
C LYS A 5 -59.50 19.72 32.22
N LEU A 6 -60.58 19.10 31.73
CA LEU A 6 -60.52 18.22 30.56
C LEU A 6 -60.15 19.01 29.29
N LYS A 7 -60.76 20.20 29.08
CA LYS A 7 -60.41 21.09 27.96
C LYS A 7 -58.96 21.59 28.02
N LEU A 8 -58.46 21.95 29.20
CA LEU A 8 -57.08 22.40 29.38
C LEU A 8 -56.06 21.30 29.04
N ARG A 9 -56.33 20.05 29.44
CA ARG A 9 -55.50 18.89 29.08
C ARG A 9 -55.39 18.69 27.57
N TRP A 10 -56.51 18.76 26.85
CA TRP A 10 -56.51 18.62 25.39
C TRP A 10 -55.80 19.78 24.68
N ILE A 11 -55.89 21.00 25.20
CA ILE A 11 -55.14 22.16 24.69
C ILE A 11 -53.63 21.97 24.88
N ILE A 12 -53.18 21.51 26.05
CA ILE A 12 -51.76 21.24 26.31
C ILE A 12 -51.24 20.14 25.38
N ILE A 13 -52.00 19.06 25.19
CA ILE A 13 -51.64 17.99 24.24
C ILE A 13 -51.53 18.53 22.81
N ALA A 14 -52.48 19.36 22.37
CA ALA A 14 -52.45 19.96 21.04
C ALA A 14 -51.27 20.92 20.84
N VAL A 15 -50.91 21.72 21.85
CA VAL A 15 -49.74 22.61 21.80
C VAL A 15 -48.44 21.80 21.78
N LEU A 16 -48.31 20.76 22.60
CA LEU A 16 -47.14 19.87 22.58
C LEU A 16 -47.02 19.12 21.26
N ALA A 17 -48.14 18.69 20.67
CA ALA A 17 -48.16 18.07 19.34
C ALA A 17 -47.75 19.07 18.25
N LEU A 18 -48.23 20.32 18.29
CA LEU A 18 -47.84 21.37 17.34
C LEU A 18 -46.37 21.76 17.49
N ILE A 19 -45.85 21.85 18.71
CA ILE A 19 -44.43 22.04 18.99
C ILE A 19 -43.63 20.86 18.45
N GLY A 20 -44.08 19.62 18.69
CA GLY A 20 -43.46 18.42 18.14
C GLY A 20 -43.45 18.40 16.60
N VAL A 21 -44.57 18.76 15.95
CA VAL A 21 -44.67 18.90 14.50
C VAL A 21 -43.79 20.04 13.99
N TYR A 22 -43.68 21.16 14.71
CA TYR A 22 -42.79 22.27 14.37
C TYR A 22 -41.31 21.86 14.46
N TYR A 23 -40.90 21.19 15.54
CA TYR A 23 -39.55 20.65 15.65
C TYR A 23 -39.24 19.58 14.60
N MET A 24 -40.21 18.72 14.26
CA MET A 24 -40.08 17.80 13.13
C MET A 24 -39.95 18.57 11.81
N TYR A 25 -40.78 19.58 11.57
CA TYR A 25 -40.73 20.41 10.37
C TYR A 25 -39.39 21.15 10.22
N GLU A 26 -38.86 21.74 11.30
CA GLU A 26 -37.54 22.39 11.32
C GLU A 26 -36.41 21.37 11.08
N GLN A 27 -36.51 20.14 11.58
CA GLN A 27 -35.52 19.09 11.31
C GLN A 27 -35.54 18.57 9.85
N TYR A 28 -36.64 18.76 9.12
CA TYR A 28 -36.78 18.30 7.72
C TYR A 28 -36.82 19.44 6.70
N ARG A 29 -36.69 20.71 7.12
CA ARG A 29 -36.66 21.85 6.20
C ARG A 29 -35.34 21.82 5.43
N THR A 30 -35.38 21.35 4.18
CA THR A 30 -34.31 21.62 3.21
C THR A 30 -34.14 23.13 3.10
N ILE A 31 -33.02 23.66 3.60
CA ILE A 31 -32.76 25.10 3.50
C ILE A 31 -32.20 25.34 2.10
N ARG A 32 -32.91 26.14 1.31
CA ARG A 32 -32.40 26.63 0.01
C ARG A 32 -31.70 27.96 0.26
N LEU A 33 -30.41 27.90 0.58
CA LEU A 33 -29.58 29.09 0.68
C LEU A 33 -28.92 29.37 -0.66
N SER A 34 -28.87 30.63 -1.08
CA SER A 34 -28.06 31.07 -2.21
C SER A 34 -26.57 31.06 -1.83
N PRO A 35 -25.64 31.00 -2.82
CA PRO A 35 -24.22 31.19 -2.54
C PRO A 35 -23.93 32.47 -1.75
N GLU A 36 -24.60 33.58 -2.06
CA GLU A 36 -24.39 34.87 -1.42
C GLU A 36 -24.79 34.86 0.06
N GLU A 37 -25.91 34.20 0.40
CA GLU A 37 -26.34 34.03 1.79
C GLU A 37 -25.34 33.19 2.59
N ILE A 38 -24.83 32.12 1.98
CA ILE A 38 -23.81 31.25 2.60
C ILE A 38 -22.50 32.02 2.78
N ILE A 39 -22.05 32.76 1.78
CA ILE A 39 -20.78 33.52 1.82
C ILE A 39 -20.87 34.65 2.86
N ALA A 40 -22.01 35.34 2.94
CA ALA A 40 -22.21 36.44 3.89
C ALA A 40 -22.26 35.95 5.35
N ASN A 41 -22.77 34.74 5.58
CA ASN A 41 -22.79 34.12 6.91
C ASN A 41 -22.57 32.60 6.84
N PRO A 42 -21.32 32.12 6.72
CA PRO A 42 -21.03 30.69 6.60
C PRO A 42 -21.54 29.84 7.76
N SER A 43 -21.60 30.43 8.96
CA SER A 43 -22.06 29.76 10.18
C SER A 43 -23.53 29.32 10.14
N ILE A 44 -24.32 29.87 9.20
CA ILE A 44 -25.70 29.43 8.93
C ILE A 44 -25.78 27.94 8.56
N LEU A 45 -24.66 27.35 8.12
CA LEU A 45 -24.57 25.93 7.77
C LEU A 45 -24.45 25.00 8.99
N ASN A 46 -24.20 25.53 10.20
CA ASN A 46 -24.09 24.70 11.41
C ASN A 46 -25.37 23.92 11.67
N GLY A 47 -25.28 22.59 11.71
CA GLY A 47 -26.43 21.68 11.83
C GLY A 47 -27.40 21.69 10.64
N ALA A 48 -27.15 22.50 9.61
CA ALA A 48 -28.06 22.65 8.48
C ALA A 48 -28.11 21.39 7.61
N ILE A 49 -29.27 21.13 7.01
CA ILE A 49 -29.47 20.09 6.01
C ILE A 49 -29.71 20.73 4.66
N MET A 50 -28.72 20.58 3.78
CA MET A 50 -28.70 21.12 2.44
C MET A 50 -28.97 19.99 1.44
N THR A 51 -29.95 20.14 0.55
CA THR A 51 -30.33 19.06 -0.38
C THR A 51 -30.55 19.53 -1.82
N GLY A 52 -29.95 18.82 -2.78
CA GLY A 52 -30.31 18.93 -4.21
C GLY A 52 -29.90 20.25 -4.89
N ALA A 53 -28.97 20.99 -4.30
CA ALA A 53 -28.52 22.29 -4.82
C ALA A 53 -27.27 22.16 -5.70
N VAL A 54 -27.14 23.07 -6.66
CA VAL A 54 -25.93 23.25 -7.48
C VAL A 54 -25.33 24.60 -7.13
N TYR A 55 -24.09 24.61 -6.64
CA TYR A 55 -23.36 25.83 -6.33
C TYR A 55 -22.12 25.92 -7.23
N LYS A 56 -22.01 27.04 -7.96
CA LYS A 56 -20.85 27.35 -8.79
C LYS A 56 -20.01 28.41 -8.08
N GLY A 57 -18.73 28.12 -7.86
CA GLY A 57 -17.80 29.07 -7.26
C GLY A 57 -18.10 29.42 -5.80
N LEU A 58 -18.72 28.51 -5.02
CA LEU A 58 -18.95 28.75 -3.60
C LEU A 58 -17.62 28.91 -2.86
N VAL A 59 -17.50 29.98 -2.08
CA VAL A 59 -16.29 30.29 -1.31
C VAL A 59 -16.60 30.23 0.18
N LEU A 60 -15.93 29.36 0.93
CA LEU A 60 -15.92 29.39 2.39
C LEU A 60 -14.51 29.68 2.90
N LYS A 61 -14.38 30.65 3.81
CA LYS A 61 -13.10 30.99 4.42
C LYS A 61 -13.23 31.14 5.91
N ASP A 62 -12.19 30.73 6.64
CA ASP A 62 -11.98 31.02 8.05
C ASP A 62 -13.19 30.65 8.93
N VAL A 63 -13.78 29.47 8.71
CA VAL A 63 -15.00 29.02 9.38
C VAL A 63 -14.87 27.60 9.93
N THR A 64 -15.45 27.37 11.10
CA THR A 64 -15.72 26.03 11.62
C THR A 64 -17.20 25.68 11.45
N LEU A 65 -17.48 24.55 10.79
CA LEU A 65 -18.81 24.04 10.52
C LEU A 65 -19.04 22.71 11.24
N THR A 66 -20.02 22.66 12.14
CA THR A 66 -20.32 21.47 12.95
C THR A 66 -21.67 20.87 12.56
N GLY A 67 -21.72 19.55 12.38
CA GLY A 67 -22.96 18.79 12.18
C GLY A 67 -23.71 19.07 10.87
N THR A 68 -23.10 19.79 9.93
CA THR A 68 -23.73 20.15 8.65
C THR A 68 -23.90 18.93 7.75
N LYS A 69 -24.98 18.87 6.98
CA LYS A 69 -25.30 17.74 6.09
C LYS A 69 -25.53 18.24 4.68
N PHE A 70 -24.62 17.87 3.79
CA PHE A 70 -24.75 18.07 2.35
C PHE A 70 -25.29 16.78 1.73
N THR A 71 -26.44 16.84 1.06
CA THR A 71 -27.05 15.67 0.41
C THR A 71 -27.37 15.97 -1.05
N LYS A 72 -26.86 15.19 -2.01
CA LYS A 72 -27.14 15.40 -3.44
C LYS A 72 -26.76 16.80 -3.93
N ILE A 73 -25.63 17.31 -3.45
CA ILE A 73 -25.15 18.65 -3.79
C ILE A 73 -24.05 18.55 -4.84
N ILE A 74 -24.11 19.45 -5.81
CA ILE A 74 -23.07 19.61 -6.82
C ILE A 74 -22.34 20.93 -6.52
N LEU A 75 -21.04 20.85 -6.26
CA LEU A 75 -20.15 22.01 -6.18
C LEU A 75 -19.24 22.03 -7.41
N GLU A 76 -19.33 23.08 -8.21
CA GLU A 76 -18.42 23.33 -9.32
C GLU A 76 -17.46 24.46 -8.96
N LYS A 77 -16.15 24.17 -8.96
CA LYS A 77 -15.09 25.11 -8.61
C LYS A 77 -15.23 25.75 -7.21
N PRO A 78 -15.62 25.01 -6.15
CA PRO A 78 -15.69 25.60 -4.83
C PRO A 78 -14.29 25.88 -4.27
N VAL A 79 -14.17 26.89 -3.42
CA VAL A 79 -12.94 27.26 -2.72
C VAL A 79 -13.19 27.19 -1.21
N PHE A 80 -12.44 26.34 -0.51
CA PHE A 80 -12.44 26.28 0.95
C PHE A 80 -11.04 26.58 1.46
N GLU A 81 -10.91 27.65 2.24
CA GLU A 81 -9.62 28.08 2.82
C GLU A 81 -9.74 28.23 4.33
N ASN A 82 -8.87 27.58 5.10
CA ASN A 82 -8.89 27.60 6.57
C ASN A 82 -10.25 27.15 7.16
N VAL A 83 -10.82 26.08 6.59
CA VAL A 83 -12.15 25.57 7.00
C VAL A 83 -12.00 24.31 7.84
N VAL A 84 -12.75 24.23 8.94
CA VAL A 84 -12.83 23.02 9.78
C VAL A 84 -14.26 22.47 9.74
N PHE A 85 -14.43 21.27 9.22
CA PHE A 85 -15.67 20.51 9.33
C PHE A 85 -15.58 19.55 10.52
N ILE A 86 -16.60 19.53 11.37
CA ILE A 86 -16.71 18.63 12.54
C ILE A 86 -18.04 17.90 12.44
N ASP A 87 -18.02 16.57 12.52
CA ASP A 87 -19.24 15.73 12.44
C ASP A 87 -20.12 16.02 11.20
N ALA A 88 -19.51 16.49 10.11
CA ALA A 88 -20.23 16.83 8.90
C ALA A 88 -20.50 15.57 8.06
N LYS A 89 -21.60 15.60 7.29
CA LYS A 89 -21.98 14.52 6.39
C LYS A 89 -22.08 15.00 4.94
N PHE A 90 -21.37 14.32 4.05
CA PHE A 90 -21.35 14.55 2.61
C PHE A 90 -21.93 13.31 1.92
N ASP A 91 -23.21 13.36 1.56
CA ASP A 91 -23.99 12.24 1.05
C ASP A 91 -24.35 12.47 -0.43
N ASP A 92 -23.93 11.59 -1.33
CA ASP A 92 -24.18 11.71 -2.78
C ASP A 92 -23.72 13.08 -3.32
N MET A 93 -22.55 13.52 -2.86
CA MET A 93 -22.01 14.84 -3.20
C MET A 93 -21.09 14.74 -4.40
N ASN A 94 -21.17 15.72 -5.30
CA ASN A 94 -20.26 15.85 -6.44
C ASN A 94 -19.49 17.16 -6.36
N MET A 95 -18.17 17.09 -6.15
CA MET A 95 -17.27 18.23 -6.09
C MET A 95 -16.30 18.17 -7.28
N LYS A 96 -16.44 19.10 -8.22
CA LYS A 96 -15.56 19.20 -9.40
C LYS A 96 -14.68 20.44 -9.30
N ASN A 97 -13.39 20.29 -9.59
CA ASN A 97 -12.42 21.38 -9.58
C ASN A 97 -12.33 22.09 -8.23
N VAL A 98 -12.44 21.33 -7.13
CA VAL A 98 -12.38 21.88 -5.77
C VAL A 98 -10.98 22.41 -5.44
N GLN A 99 -10.93 23.48 -4.67
CA GLN A 99 -9.70 24.02 -4.11
C GLN A 99 -9.82 23.96 -2.58
N PHE A 100 -9.08 23.05 -1.96
CA PHE A 100 -8.95 22.97 -0.51
C PHE A 100 -7.58 23.47 -0.08
N LYS A 101 -7.55 24.48 0.76
CA LYS A 101 -6.32 25.00 1.37
C LYS A 101 -6.48 25.07 2.89
N ASN A 102 -5.64 24.35 3.63
CA ASN A 102 -5.71 24.26 5.08
C ASN A 102 -7.13 23.88 5.56
N VAL A 103 -7.62 22.73 5.07
CA VAL A 103 -8.97 22.23 5.39
C VAL A 103 -8.88 21.00 6.29
N GLN A 104 -9.67 20.98 7.37
CA GLN A 104 -9.71 19.86 8.30
C GLN A 104 -11.11 19.24 8.34
N PHE A 105 -11.20 17.93 8.15
CA PHE A 105 -12.40 17.14 8.32
C PHE A 105 -12.23 16.26 9.55
N LYS A 106 -12.93 16.57 10.64
CA LYS A 106 -12.90 15.83 11.91
C LYS A 106 -14.18 15.04 12.05
N ASP A 107 -14.06 13.72 12.16
CA ASP A 107 -15.19 12.79 12.33
C ASP A 107 -16.28 12.94 11.26
N CYS A 108 -15.88 13.36 10.06
CA CYS A 108 -16.78 13.58 8.94
C CYS A 108 -17.06 12.29 8.17
N THR A 109 -18.28 12.19 7.62
CA THR A 109 -18.71 11.02 6.84
C THR A 109 -18.97 11.39 5.39
N PHE A 110 -18.31 10.69 4.47
CA PHE A 110 -18.50 10.78 3.03
C PHE A 110 -19.15 9.50 2.53
N ILE A 111 -20.35 9.61 1.95
CA ILE A 111 -21.11 8.47 1.42
C ILE A 111 -21.45 8.72 -0.03
N THR A 112 -20.99 7.86 -0.93
CA THR A 112 -21.15 8.06 -2.39
C THR A 112 -20.69 9.47 -2.80
N ALA A 113 -19.59 9.94 -2.21
CA ALA A 113 -19.05 11.27 -2.46
C ALA A 113 -17.99 11.20 -3.57
N GLN A 114 -18.08 12.11 -4.52
CA GLN A 114 -17.24 12.19 -5.70
C GLN A 114 -16.48 13.50 -5.66
N ILE A 115 -15.15 13.41 -5.63
CA ILE A 115 -14.26 14.57 -5.72
C ILE A 115 -13.40 14.38 -6.96
N SER A 116 -13.41 15.33 -7.89
CA SER A 116 -12.58 15.24 -9.09
C SER A 116 -11.89 16.54 -9.49
N ASN A 117 -10.70 16.39 -10.09
CA ASN A 117 -9.92 17.44 -10.74
C ASN A 117 -9.58 18.62 -9.80
N GLY A 118 -9.34 18.35 -8.52
CA GLY A 118 -9.13 19.36 -7.49
C GLY A 118 -7.66 19.55 -7.09
N ASP A 119 -7.45 20.48 -6.17
CA ASP A 119 -6.15 20.73 -5.52
C ASP A 119 -6.35 20.74 -4.00
N PHE A 120 -5.57 19.91 -3.31
CA PHE A 120 -5.55 19.77 -1.86
C PHE A 120 -4.19 20.20 -1.33
N SER A 121 -4.14 21.35 -0.66
CA SER A 121 -2.96 21.82 0.06
C SER A 121 -3.27 21.88 1.56
N GLU A 122 -2.47 21.19 2.37
CA GLU A 122 -2.59 21.12 3.83
C GLU A 122 -3.96 20.63 4.29
N VAL A 123 -4.44 19.54 3.67
CA VAL A 123 -5.76 18.96 3.97
C VAL A 123 -5.62 17.79 4.92
N SER A 124 -6.46 17.71 5.94
CA SER A 124 -6.49 16.54 6.84
C SER A 124 -7.89 15.98 7.04
N PHE A 125 -7.99 14.65 6.99
CA PHE A 125 -9.13 13.85 7.40
C PHE A 125 -8.73 13.10 8.66
N LYS A 126 -9.41 13.38 9.78
CA LYS A 126 -9.11 12.78 11.09
C LYS A 126 -10.37 12.11 11.62
N GLY A 127 -10.32 10.79 11.81
CA GLY A 127 -11.49 10.00 12.12
C GLY A 127 -12.50 9.93 10.96
N GLY A 128 -13.73 9.55 11.26
CA GLY A 128 -14.80 9.49 10.27
C GLY A 128 -14.62 8.39 9.21
N SER A 129 -15.28 8.54 8.06
CA SER A 129 -15.29 7.49 7.03
C SER A 129 -15.58 7.98 5.62
N PHE A 130 -15.03 7.26 4.64
CA PHE A 130 -15.48 7.25 3.25
C PHE A 130 -16.11 5.90 2.94
N SER A 131 -17.28 5.90 2.30
CA SER A 131 -17.99 4.67 1.96
C SER A 131 -18.79 4.81 0.68
N TYR A 132 -18.97 3.73 -0.05
CA TYR A 132 -19.94 3.64 -1.14
C TYR A 132 -21.23 2.96 -0.66
N ARG A 133 -22.40 3.51 -1.00
CA ARG A 133 -23.71 2.92 -0.63
C ARG A 133 -24.24 1.92 -1.66
N GLY A 134 -23.80 1.99 -2.91
CA GLY A 134 -24.46 1.26 -3.99
C GLY A 134 -24.00 -0.19 -4.14
N ASP A 135 -24.66 -0.90 -5.06
CA ASP A 135 -24.31 -2.28 -5.41
C ASP A 135 -23.03 -2.31 -6.25
N ILE A 136 -21.99 -2.89 -5.68
CA ILE A 136 -20.68 -3.13 -6.32
C ILE A 136 -20.76 -4.02 -7.55
N ASN A 137 -21.81 -4.86 -7.67
CA ASN A 137 -22.01 -5.76 -8.82
C ASN A 137 -22.77 -5.08 -9.97
N SER A 138 -23.24 -3.86 -9.77
CA SER A 138 -23.92 -3.13 -10.83
C SER A 138 -22.91 -2.68 -11.90
N ARG A 139 -23.24 -2.91 -13.19
CA ARG A 139 -22.41 -2.48 -14.33
C ARG A 139 -22.23 -0.96 -14.43
N LYS A 140 -22.96 -0.18 -13.64
CA LYS A 140 -22.88 1.28 -13.56
C LYS A 140 -21.95 1.69 -12.41
N ARG A 141 -20.64 1.61 -12.64
CA ARG A 141 -19.62 2.03 -11.66
C ARG A 141 -19.53 3.55 -11.46
N ASP A 142 -20.33 4.33 -12.20
CA ASP A 142 -20.31 5.80 -12.23
C ASP A 142 -20.68 6.47 -10.89
N TYR A 143 -21.15 5.72 -9.90
CA TYR A 143 -21.59 6.23 -8.59
C TYR A 143 -20.67 5.85 -7.43
N SER A 144 -19.48 5.29 -7.68
CA SER A 144 -18.56 4.96 -6.59
C SER A 144 -18.12 6.22 -5.82
N SER A 145 -17.78 6.04 -4.54
CA SER A 145 -17.07 7.07 -3.80
C SER A 145 -15.64 7.12 -4.29
N TYR A 146 -15.19 8.30 -4.74
CA TYR A 146 -13.83 8.45 -5.23
C TYR A 146 -13.28 9.85 -4.99
N ILE A 147 -11.96 9.90 -4.97
CA ILE A 147 -11.16 11.11 -5.13
C ILE A 147 -10.32 10.88 -6.39
N MET A 148 -10.41 11.75 -7.40
CA MET A 148 -9.77 11.49 -8.69
C MET A 148 -9.11 12.71 -9.31
N GLY A 149 -7.89 12.55 -9.82
CA GLY A 149 -7.19 13.63 -10.53
C GLY A 149 -6.91 14.81 -9.62
N VAL A 150 -6.51 14.56 -8.38
CA VAL A 150 -6.29 15.59 -7.37
C VAL A 150 -4.80 15.77 -7.12
N GLY A 151 -4.32 17.01 -7.27
CA GLY A 151 -3.01 17.42 -6.79
C GLY A 151 -3.01 17.51 -5.26
N CYS A 152 -1.97 16.99 -4.62
CA CYS A 152 -1.86 16.87 -3.18
C CYS A 152 -0.55 17.47 -2.69
N ASP A 153 -0.64 18.41 -1.75
CA ASP A 153 0.48 18.89 -0.96
C ASP A 153 0.11 18.76 0.52
N LYS A 154 0.82 17.88 1.25
CA LYS A 154 0.59 17.58 2.66
C LYS A 154 -0.85 17.18 2.97
N VAL A 155 -1.32 16.12 2.32
CA VAL A 155 -2.65 15.55 2.61
C VAL A 155 -2.53 14.42 3.63
N LEU A 156 -3.31 14.47 4.70
CA LEU A 156 -3.32 13.46 5.77
C LEU A 156 -4.67 12.75 5.88
N PHE A 157 -4.64 11.43 5.97
CA PHE A 157 -5.74 10.61 6.48
C PHE A 157 -5.27 9.92 7.76
N ASP A 158 -5.89 10.25 8.89
CA ASP A 158 -5.56 9.71 10.21
C ASP A 158 -6.79 9.05 10.82
N ALA A 159 -6.72 7.74 11.09
CA ALA A 159 -7.81 6.96 11.69
C ALA A 159 -9.14 6.99 10.90
N VAL A 160 -9.07 7.13 9.58
CA VAL A 160 -10.23 7.18 8.69
C VAL A 160 -10.62 5.76 8.24
N ALA A 161 -11.91 5.43 8.26
CA ALA A 161 -12.39 4.19 7.63
C ALA A 161 -12.63 4.40 6.12
N MET A 162 -12.25 3.43 5.30
CA MET A 162 -12.50 3.46 3.85
C MET A 162 -13.16 2.15 3.42
N ASN A 163 -14.34 2.23 2.82
CA ASN A 163 -15.06 1.06 2.32
C ASN A 163 -15.47 1.24 0.86
N SER A 164 -14.80 0.50 -0.03
CA SER A 164 -15.04 0.51 -1.47
C SER A 164 -14.92 1.92 -2.06
N VAL A 165 -13.80 2.57 -1.70
CA VAL A 165 -13.40 3.91 -2.13
C VAL A 165 -12.08 3.82 -2.88
N SER A 166 -11.94 4.58 -3.96
CA SER A 166 -10.70 4.65 -4.72
C SER A 166 -10.19 6.08 -4.86
N MET A 167 -8.89 6.26 -4.67
CA MET A 167 -8.16 7.51 -4.88
C MET A 167 -7.31 7.37 -6.15
N ASN A 168 -7.80 7.89 -7.28
CA ASN A 168 -7.25 7.58 -8.60
C ASN A 168 -6.54 8.79 -9.23
N GLY A 169 -5.41 8.58 -9.90
CA GLY A 169 -4.70 9.66 -10.58
C GLY A 169 -4.27 10.77 -9.62
N MET A 170 -3.83 10.39 -8.43
CA MET A 170 -3.32 11.33 -7.43
C MET A 170 -1.90 11.77 -7.80
N GLU A 171 -1.52 12.99 -7.46
CA GLU A 171 -0.14 13.50 -7.63
C GLU A 171 0.29 14.27 -6.39
N GLY A 172 1.57 14.18 -6.00
CA GLY A 172 2.12 14.92 -4.87
C GLY A 172 2.15 14.11 -3.57
N SER A 173 1.98 14.73 -2.39
CA SER A 173 2.25 14.11 -1.09
C SER A 173 1.00 13.75 -0.28
N ILE A 174 0.92 12.47 0.13
CA ILE A 174 -0.20 11.93 0.90
C ILE A 174 0.34 11.02 2.02
N THR A 175 -0.23 11.18 3.21
CA THR A 175 0.06 10.39 4.40
C THR A 175 -1.19 9.63 4.85
N PHE A 176 -1.06 8.32 5.00
CA PHE A 176 -2.03 7.44 5.67
C PHE A 176 -1.47 7.04 7.03
N LYS A 177 -2.21 7.35 8.09
CA LYS A 177 -1.82 7.10 9.48
C LYS A 177 -2.95 6.40 10.23
N ASN A 178 -2.64 5.40 11.04
CA ASN A 178 -3.62 4.71 11.89
C ASN A 178 -4.83 4.15 11.11
N MET A 179 -4.64 3.79 9.84
CA MET A 179 -5.73 3.34 8.97
C MET A 179 -5.92 1.83 9.13
N HIS A 180 -6.90 1.43 9.93
CA HIS A 180 -7.14 0.02 10.24
C HIS A 180 -8.40 -0.57 9.59
N ASN A 181 -9.31 0.30 9.12
CA ASN A 181 -10.62 -0.08 8.59
C ASN A 181 -10.71 0.22 7.10
N ILE A 182 -9.75 -0.29 6.32
CA ILE A 182 -9.77 -0.21 4.86
C ILE A 182 -10.32 -1.52 4.31
N LYS A 183 -11.35 -1.42 3.46
CA LYS A 183 -11.98 -2.54 2.77
C LYS A 183 -12.19 -2.17 1.31
N LYS A 184 -11.98 -3.15 0.44
CA LYS A 184 -12.37 -3.08 -0.96
C LYS A 184 -13.11 -4.34 -1.33
N ASP A 185 -14.20 -4.16 -2.06
CA ASP A 185 -14.98 -5.26 -2.60
C ASP A 185 -14.68 -5.50 -4.10
N ASP A 186 -13.67 -4.83 -4.64
CA ASP A 186 -13.18 -4.98 -6.01
C ASP A 186 -11.66 -5.11 -6.05
N SER A 187 -11.11 -5.38 -7.25
CA SER A 187 -9.69 -5.55 -7.47
C SER A 187 -8.92 -4.24 -7.68
N SER A 188 -9.56 -3.08 -7.50
CA SER A 188 -8.88 -1.79 -7.71
C SER A 188 -7.97 -1.46 -6.53
N SER A 189 -6.99 -0.59 -6.74
CA SER A 189 -6.14 -0.13 -5.63
C SER A 189 -6.87 0.86 -4.72
N VAL A 190 -6.50 0.96 -3.44
CA VAL A 190 -7.00 2.05 -2.57
C VAL A 190 -6.57 3.39 -3.14
N ILE A 191 -5.31 3.48 -3.56
CA ILE A 191 -4.72 4.67 -4.16
C ILE A 191 -3.89 4.34 -5.41
N ASN A 192 -3.92 5.22 -6.41
CA ASN A 192 -2.98 5.20 -7.52
C ASN A 192 -2.65 6.59 -8.05
N GLY A 193 -1.51 6.70 -8.74
CA GLY A 193 -1.05 7.98 -9.24
C GLY A 193 0.38 7.99 -9.77
N ASN A 194 0.75 9.12 -10.37
CA ASN A 194 2.11 9.43 -10.83
C ASN A 194 2.74 10.45 -9.87
N LYS A 195 4.07 10.43 -9.73
CA LYS A 195 4.82 11.34 -8.83
C LYS A 195 4.20 11.42 -7.43
N LEU A 196 3.66 10.29 -6.98
CA LEU A 196 3.01 10.18 -5.68
C LEU A 196 4.08 9.92 -4.63
N THR A 197 4.15 10.76 -3.61
CA THR A 197 4.94 10.54 -2.40
C THR A 197 3.99 10.03 -1.32
N LEU A 198 4.00 8.72 -1.09
CA LEU A 198 3.07 8.05 -0.20
C LEU A 198 3.76 7.69 1.12
N ARG A 199 3.27 8.25 2.23
CA ARG A 199 3.68 7.85 3.58
C ARG A 199 2.58 6.97 4.19
N ILE A 200 2.97 5.82 4.74
CA ILE A 200 2.04 4.91 5.41
C ILE A 200 2.61 4.55 6.77
N ASP A 201 1.91 4.86 7.85
CA ASP A 201 2.35 4.57 9.22
C ASP A 201 1.23 3.97 10.06
N ASN A 202 1.54 2.87 10.74
CA ASN A 202 0.60 2.16 11.60
C ASN A 202 -0.72 1.82 10.89
N CYS A 203 -0.65 1.25 9.70
CA CYS A 203 -1.82 0.87 8.90
C CYS A 203 -1.95 -0.65 8.77
N THR A 204 -3.17 -1.11 8.49
CA THR A 204 -3.43 -2.53 8.22
C THR A 204 -4.28 -2.73 6.97
N ALA A 205 -3.95 -3.75 6.17
CA ALA A 205 -4.74 -4.17 5.01
C ALA A 205 -4.74 -5.69 4.83
N ASP A 206 -5.85 -6.23 4.32
CA ASP A 206 -6.03 -7.66 4.02
C ASP A 206 -6.85 -7.85 2.74
N GLY A 207 -6.26 -8.47 1.71
CA GLY A 207 -7.00 -9.01 0.57
C GLY A 207 -7.18 -8.10 -0.65
N PHE A 208 -6.45 -6.99 -0.75
CA PHE A 208 -6.58 -6.05 -1.88
C PHE A 208 -5.29 -5.31 -2.22
N THR A 209 -5.21 -4.78 -3.44
CA THR A 209 -4.13 -3.88 -3.83
C THR A 209 -4.21 -2.60 -3.00
N PHE A 210 -3.19 -2.34 -2.19
CA PHE A 210 -3.14 -1.15 -1.36
C PHE A 210 -2.84 0.08 -2.24
N SER A 211 -1.74 0.02 -2.99
CA SER A 211 -1.32 1.11 -3.86
C SER A 211 -0.86 0.60 -5.23
N ALA A 212 -1.18 1.36 -6.27
CA ALA A 212 -0.54 1.23 -7.58
C ALA A 212 0.19 2.55 -7.91
N MET A 213 1.50 2.51 -7.86
CA MET A 213 2.38 3.66 -7.94
C MET A 213 3.12 3.64 -9.27
N PHE A 214 2.95 4.70 -10.04
CA PHE A 214 3.49 4.81 -11.39
C PHE A 214 4.72 5.73 -11.41
N GLU A 215 5.02 6.33 -12.55
CA GLU A 215 6.25 7.09 -12.84
C GLU A 215 6.64 8.05 -11.71
N GLY A 216 7.88 7.93 -11.22
CA GLY A 216 8.48 8.85 -10.26
C GLY A 216 7.90 8.79 -8.84
N SER A 217 6.98 7.84 -8.59
CA SER A 217 6.34 7.69 -7.29
C SER A 217 7.26 7.01 -6.27
N THR A 218 7.04 7.31 -5.00
CA THR A 218 7.80 6.76 -3.88
C THR A 218 6.88 6.37 -2.71
N ALA A 219 7.24 5.34 -1.96
CA ALA A 219 6.55 4.96 -0.74
C ALA A 219 7.50 4.81 0.45
N TYR A 220 7.10 5.35 1.60
CA TYR A 220 7.72 5.05 2.89
C TYR A 220 6.69 4.49 3.88
N VAL A 221 6.86 3.23 4.23
CA VAL A 221 5.90 2.42 4.97
C VAL A 221 6.53 1.98 6.30
N THR A 222 5.89 2.30 7.42
CA THR A 222 6.39 1.95 8.75
C THR A 222 5.31 1.33 9.61
N ASN A 223 5.72 0.45 10.53
CA ASN A 223 4.88 -0.06 11.61
C ASN A 223 3.54 -0.67 11.12
N SER A 224 3.51 -1.16 9.89
CA SER A 224 2.26 -1.51 9.20
C SER A 224 2.20 -3.00 8.90
N THR A 225 0.98 -3.54 8.81
CA THR A 225 0.74 -4.97 8.53
C THR A 225 -0.09 -5.13 7.27
N PHE A 226 0.44 -5.86 6.29
CA PHE A 226 -0.21 -6.16 5.03
C PHE A 226 -0.31 -7.67 4.89
N LYS A 227 -1.51 -8.14 4.56
CA LYS A 227 -1.79 -9.55 4.29
C LYS A 227 -2.55 -9.67 2.97
N ASN A 228 -2.24 -10.67 2.14
CA ASN A 228 -2.89 -10.87 0.83
C ASN A 228 -3.06 -9.56 0.04
N SER A 229 -2.11 -8.63 0.15
CA SER A 229 -2.22 -7.27 -0.36
C SER A 229 -1.24 -7.05 -1.50
N ALA A 230 -1.35 -5.94 -2.22
CA ALA A 230 -0.35 -5.62 -3.25
C ALA A 230 0.12 -4.16 -3.22
N PHE A 231 1.40 -3.98 -3.49
CA PHE A 231 2.03 -2.71 -3.83
C PHE A 231 2.57 -2.82 -5.26
N VAL A 232 1.85 -2.26 -6.22
CA VAL A 232 2.25 -2.25 -7.62
C VAL A 232 3.08 -1.01 -7.88
N GLY A 233 4.20 -1.17 -8.56
CA GLY A 233 5.22 -0.15 -8.72
C GLY A 233 5.62 0.09 -10.16
N GLU A 234 4.76 -0.07 -11.16
CA GLU A 234 5.07 0.13 -12.60
C GLU A 234 5.86 1.44 -12.87
N ASN A 235 7.19 1.35 -12.90
CA ASN A 235 8.15 2.48 -12.99
C ASN A 235 8.15 3.45 -11.78
N SER A 236 7.78 2.96 -10.60
CA SER A 236 7.99 3.64 -9.33
C SER A 236 9.48 3.78 -9.03
N LYS A 237 9.86 4.90 -8.42
CA LYS A 237 11.27 5.21 -8.11
C LYS A 237 11.79 4.36 -6.96
N ALA A 238 11.03 4.28 -5.87
CA ALA A 238 11.52 3.73 -4.61
C ALA A 238 10.38 3.31 -3.67
N MET A 239 10.54 2.17 -3.00
CA MET A 239 9.69 1.77 -1.88
C MET A 239 10.54 1.36 -0.68
N TYR A 240 10.20 1.86 0.50
CA TYR A 240 10.91 1.60 1.75
C TYR A 240 9.92 1.10 2.81
N PHE A 241 10.18 -0.07 3.37
CA PHE A 241 9.38 -0.69 4.41
C PHE A 241 10.24 -0.91 5.65
N GLU A 242 9.77 -0.46 6.81
CA GLU A 242 10.49 -0.62 8.06
C GLU A 242 9.58 -0.98 9.23
N ASN A 243 9.99 -1.98 10.02
CA ASN A 243 9.20 -2.51 11.13
C ASN A 243 7.79 -2.95 10.69
N CYS A 244 7.70 -3.52 9.49
CA CYS A 244 6.45 -3.97 8.88
C CYS A 244 6.26 -5.48 9.00
N LYS A 245 5.01 -5.91 8.82
CA LYS A 245 4.65 -7.30 8.59
C LYS A 245 4.06 -7.41 7.18
N ILE A 246 4.81 -8.00 6.27
CA ILE A 246 4.44 -8.22 4.88
C ILE A 246 4.17 -9.71 4.76
N LEU A 247 2.89 -10.11 4.79
CA LEU A 247 2.50 -11.48 5.10
C LEU A 247 1.61 -12.10 4.02
N ASP A 248 1.67 -13.42 3.92
CA ASP A 248 0.71 -14.31 3.23
C ASP A 248 0.16 -13.75 1.92
N GLY A 249 0.79 -14.06 0.78
CA GLY A 249 0.30 -13.63 -0.53
C GLY A 249 0.38 -12.14 -0.77
N THR A 250 1.08 -11.39 0.11
CA THR A 250 1.37 -9.99 -0.17
C THR A 250 2.42 -9.88 -1.25
N GLU A 251 2.18 -9.00 -2.20
CA GLU A 251 2.99 -8.83 -3.38
C GLU A 251 3.54 -7.40 -3.47
N ILE A 252 4.82 -7.27 -3.85
CA ILE A 252 5.42 -5.98 -4.21
C ILE A 252 6.02 -6.15 -5.59
N HIS A 253 5.50 -5.40 -6.56
CA HIS A 253 5.85 -5.53 -7.96
C HIS A 253 6.48 -4.26 -8.50
N ASP A 254 7.42 -4.40 -9.43
CA ASP A 254 8.05 -3.34 -10.25
C ASP A 254 8.68 -2.17 -9.49
N ALA A 255 8.99 -2.31 -8.20
CA ALA A 255 9.70 -1.28 -7.44
C ALA A 255 11.12 -1.04 -7.99
N GLY A 256 11.46 0.19 -8.39
CA GLY A 256 12.80 0.51 -8.92
C GLY A 256 13.93 0.35 -7.90
N THR A 257 13.71 0.77 -6.65
CA THR A 257 14.56 0.41 -5.50
C THR A 257 13.65 -0.02 -4.37
N LEU A 258 13.93 -1.18 -3.78
CA LEU A 258 13.14 -1.72 -2.68
C LEU A 258 14.03 -1.88 -1.45
N VAL A 259 13.63 -1.30 -0.33
CA VAL A 259 14.26 -1.58 0.96
C VAL A 259 13.19 -2.14 1.89
N ILE A 260 13.47 -3.30 2.48
CA ILE A 260 12.68 -3.90 3.54
C ILE A 260 13.61 -4.12 4.71
N LYS A 261 13.39 -3.37 5.79
CA LYS A 261 14.25 -3.33 6.96
C LYS A 261 13.50 -3.76 8.21
N ASN A 262 14.14 -4.54 9.07
CA ASN A 262 13.64 -4.94 10.39
C ASN A 262 12.22 -5.54 10.38
N SER A 263 11.80 -6.13 9.26
CA SER A 263 10.42 -6.53 9.01
C SER A 263 10.24 -8.06 9.02
N THR A 264 9.01 -8.52 9.24
CA THR A 264 8.64 -9.93 9.01
C THR A 264 8.10 -10.06 7.59
N VAL A 265 8.65 -10.99 6.81
CA VAL A 265 8.47 -11.04 5.36
C VAL A 265 8.04 -12.44 4.91
N SER A 266 6.96 -12.49 4.15
CA SER A 266 6.54 -13.59 3.29
C SER A 266 5.75 -13.02 2.11
N GLY A 267 5.62 -13.78 1.03
CA GLY A 267 4.97 -13.31 -0.19
C GLY A 267 5.91 -13.27 -1.38
N ALA A 268 5.54 -12.50 -2.40
CA ALA A 268 6.28 -12.42 -3.65
C ALA A 268 6.74 -11.00 -3.98
N PHE A 269 8.01 -10.89 -4.36
CA PHE A 269 8.65 -9.63 -4.70
C PHE A 269 9.10 -9.71 -6.14
N SER A 270 8.66 -8.78 -6.99
CA SER A 270 9.10 -8.71 -8.37
C SER A 270 9.41 -7.29 -8.84
N GLY A 271 10.13 -7.19 -9.95
CA GLY A 271 10.56 -5.94 -10.56
C GLY A 271 12.04 -5.93 -10.97
N LYS A 272 12.59 -4.72 -11.03
CA LYS A 272 13.96 -4.42 -11.49
C LYS A 272 14.70 -3.54 -10.49
N GLY A 273 16.02 -3.46 -10.61
CA GLY A 273 16.88 -2.59 -9.81
C GLY A 273 17.40 -3.24 -8.53
N ASN A 274 17.65 -2.42 -7.51
CA ASN A 274 18.35 -2.83 -6.29
C ASN A 274 17.40 -3.07 -5.14
N TRP A 275 17.44 -4.27 -4.56
CA TRP A 275 16.59 -4.66 -3.44
C TRP A 275 17.39 -5.02 -2.20
N TYR A 276 16.96 -4.55 -1.04
CA TYR A 276 17.66 -4.74 0.22
C TYR A 276 16.70 -5.31 1.26
N PHE A 277 17.06 -6.48 1.79
CA PHE A 277 16.39 -7.12 2.92
C PHE A 277 17.35 -7.12 4.09
N GLU A 278 17.20 -6.16 5.00
CA GLU A 278 18.12 -5.99 6.14
C GLU A 278 17.41 -6.32 7.46
N GLY A 279 18.00 -7.23 8.24
CA GLY A 279 17.44 -7.59 9.55
C GLY A 279 16.02 -8.16 9.49
N CYS A 280 15.65 -8.78 8.37
CA CYS A 280 14.33 -9.35 8.17
C CYS A 280 14.18 -10.69 8.88
N GLU A 281 12.93 -11.04 9.20
CA GLU A 281 12.53 -12.39 9.58
C GLU A 281 11.71 -12.99 8.44
N PHE A 282 12.23 -14.05 7.80
CA PHE A 282 11.52 -14.74 6.74
C PHE A 282 10.61 -15.83 7.32
N VAL A 283 9.33 -15.80 6.95
CA VAL A 283 8.32 -16.75 7.42
C VAL A 283 7.60 -17.42 6.25
N LEU A 284 6.94 -18.56 6.49
CA LEU A 284 6.21 -19.28 5.44
C LEU A 284 5.01 -18.46 4.96
N ASP A 285 4.88 -18.29 3.65
CA ASP A 285 3.65 -17.84 3.02
C ASP A 285 2.62 -18.98 3.02
N ARG A 286 1.53 -18.81 3.78
CA ARG A 286 0.48 -19.81 3.89
C ARG A 286 -0.50 -19.80 2.71
N SER A 287 -0.60 -18.68 1.99
CA SER A 287 -1.47 -18.55 0.81
C SER A 287 -0.92 -19.31 -0.39
N ARG A 288 0.41 -19.31 -0.57
CA ARG A 288 1.12 -20.00 -1.66
C ARG A 288 1.68 -21.36 -1.26
N ALA A 289 1.14 -21.93 -0.18
CA ALA A 289 1.46 -23.27 0.30
C ALA A 289 2.96 -23.52 0.61
N LYS A 290 3.75 -22.49 1.02
CA LYS A 290 5.07 -22.51 1.72
C LYS A 290 6.21 -21.62 1.15
N LEU A 291 5.97 -20.60 0.31
CA LEU A 291 7.06 -19.90 -0.42
C LEU A 291 7.23 -18.42 -0.05
N VAL A 292 8.43 -17.99 0.36
CA VAL A 292 8.88 -16.60 0.13
C VAL A 292 9.57 -16.56 -1.23
N ASP A 293 9.06 -15.72 -2.12
CA ASP A 293 9.37 -15.77 -3.53
C ASP A 293 10.00 -14.46 -3.98
N MET A 294 11.31 -14.46 -4.20
CA MET A 294 12.01 -13.35 -4.82
C MET A 294 12.08 -13.63 -6.32
N VAL A 295 11.23 -12.96 -7.07
CA VAL A 295 11.01 -13.17 -8.50
C VAL A 295 11.50 -11.96 -9.25
N TYR A 296 12.70 -11.99 -9.83
CA TYR A 296 13.08 -10.97 -10.80
C TYR A 296 12.17 -11.09 -12.02
N GLU A 297 11.36 -10.06 -12.28
CA GLU A 297 10.43 -10.11 -13.38
C GLU A 297 11.13 -9.74 -14.69
N VAL A 298 11.14 -10.73 -15.57
CA VAL A 298 11.54 -10.62 -16.95
C VAL A 298 10.33 -10.02 -17.67
N SER A 299 10.46 -8.77 -18.12
CA SER A 299 9.56 -8.24 -19.14
C SER A 299 9.53 -9.20 -20.33
N SER A 300 8.38 -9.32 -21.01
CA SER A 300 8.03 -10.31 -22.04
C SER A 300 8.94 -10.43 -23.29
N THR A 301 10.18 -9.95 -23.23
CA THR A 301 11.27 -10.11 -24.19
C THR A 301 12.47 -10.70 -23.44
N PHE A 302 12.76 -11.97 -23.71
CA PHE A 302 13.71 -12.86 -23.01
C PHE A 302 15.18 -12.38 -23.01
N GLU A 303 15.49 -11.30 -22.30
CA GLU A 303 16.80 -11.06 -21.68
C GLU A 303 16.53 -10.60 -20.25
N GLY A 304 16.92 -11.43 -19.26
CA GLY A 304 16.79 -11.05 -17.86
C GLY A 304 17.58 -9.78 -17.57
N ASP A 305 17.06 -8.92 -16.69
CA ASP A 305 17.74 -7.70 -16.31
C ASP A 305 19.04 -8.05 -15.56
N LYS A 306 20.17 -7.86 -16.24
CA LYS A 306 21.51 -8.17 -15.71
C LYS A 306 21.97 -7.17 -14.67
N ASP A 307 21.32 -6.01 -14.60
CA ASP A 307 21.71 -4.90 -13.73
C ASP A 307 20.96 -4.91 -12.39
N SER A 308 19.93 -5.77 -12.26
CA SER A 308 19.19 -5.96 -11.02
C SER A 308 20.00 -6.76 -9.99
N HIS A 309 19.95 -6.33 -8.73
CA HIS A 309 20.69 -6.93 -7.62
C HIS A 309 19.86 -6.96 -6.34
N ALA A 310 19.72 -8.13 -5.69
CA ALA A 310 19.16 -8.20 -4.33
C ALA A 310 20.21 -8.58 -3.30
N PHE A 311 20.11 -7.93 -2.16
CA PHE A 311 20.93 -8.11 -0.99
C PHE A 311 20.05 -8.63 0.15
N VAL A 312 20.32 -9.85 0.61
CA VAL A 312 19.72 -10.44 1.81
C VAL A 312 20.76 -10.41 2.92
N LEU A 313 20.64 -9.42 3.79
CA LEU A 313 21.65 -9.03 4.77
C LEU A 313 21.27 -9.56 6.15
N GLY A 314 21.42 -10.88 6.29
CA GLY A 314 21.08 -11.61 7.50
C GLY A 314 19.60 -11.95 7.60
N SER A 315 19.30 -12.88 8.51
CA SER A 315 17.95 -13.20 8.93
C SER A 315 17.92 -13.38 10.45
N LYS A 316 16.87 -12.87 11.10
CA LYS A 316 16.68 -13.01 12.56
C LYS A 316 16.49 -14.47 12.98
N THR A 317 15.96 -15.30 12.08
CA THR A 317 15.68 -16.72 12.29
C THR A 317 16.15 -17.54 11.08
N LYS A 318 16.13 -18.87 11.21
CA LYS A 318 16.35 -19.75 10.06
C LYS A 318 15.22 -19.55 9.04
N ALA A 319 15.55 -19.10 7.83
CA ALA A 319 14.58 -18.87 6.77
C ALA A 319 13.97 -20.23 6.34
N PRO A 320 12.66 -20.44 6.48
CA PRO A 320 12.05 -21.76 6.28
C PRO A 320 11.97 -22.15 4.81
N TRP A 321 11.82 -21.15 3.92
CA TRP A 321 11.87 -21.34 2.49
C TRP A 321 12.26 -20.02 1.81
N LEU A 322 13.25 -20.06 0.92
CA LEU A 322 13.63 -18.92 0.10
C LEU A 322 13.73 -19.36 -1.36
N SER A 323 13.05 -18.67 -2.25
CA SER A 323 13.06 -18.92 -3.69
C SER A 323 13.63 -17.71 -4.41
N VAL A 324 14.62 -17.93 -5.27
CA VAL A 324 15.16 -16.93 -6.19
C VAL A 324 14.83 -17.37 -7.61
N ARG A 325 14.19 -16.47 -8.36
CA ARG A 325 13.81 -16.71 -9.76
C ARG A 325 14.24 -15.58 -10.68
N GLY A 326 14.82 -15.91 -11.83
CA GLY A 326 15.16 -14.94 -12.89
C GLY A 326 16.65 -14.65 -13.05
N GLY A 327 16.98 -13.54 -13.72
CA GLY A 327 18.35 -13.07 -13.94
C GLY A 327 18.77 -11.96 -12.97
N GLY A 328 20.04 -11.55 -13.01
CA GLY A 328 20.62 -10.55 -12.12
C GLY A 328 21.59 -11.16 -11.11
N ALA A 329 21.90 -10.42 -10.04
CA ALA A 329 22.75 -10.90 -8.94
C ALA A 329 21.98 -11.01 -7.63
N VAL A 330 22.26 -12.05 -6.85
CA VAL A 330 21.72 -12.21 -5.49
C VAL A 330 22.85 -12.47 -4.51
N ASP A 331 22.85 -11.67 -3.46
CA ASP A 331 23.90 -11.55 -2.48
C ASP A 331 23.30 -11.88 -1.09
N MET A 332 23.65 -13.02 -0.52
CA MET A 332 23.10 -13.48 0.76
C MET A 332 24.19 -13.62 1.83
N TYR A 333 23.98 -12.97 2.97
CA TYR A 333 24.97 -12.88 4.04
C TYR A 333 24.38 -13.36 5.36
N ASN A 334 25.19 -14.07 6.16
CA ASN A 334 24.95 -14.34 7.58
C ASN A 334 23.56 -14.93 7.87
N MET A 335 23.17 -16.00 7.16
CA MET A 335 21.84 -16.58 7.30
C MET A 335 21.81 -18.10 7.13
N ASN A 336 20.77 -18.70 7.71
CA ASN A 336 20.50 -20.14 7.58
C ASN A 336 19.20 -20.32 6.79
N ILE A 337 19.20 -21.23 5.83
CA ILE A 337 18.09 -21.49 4.91
C ILE A 337 17.70 -22.96 5.02
N GLU A 338 16.47 -23.25 5.45
CA GLU A 338 15.95 -24.61 5.54
C GLU A 338 15.79 -25.22 4.15
N ASN A 339 15.10 -24.51 3.25
CA ASN A 339 14.87 -24.93 1.88
C ASN A 339 15.19 -23.79 0.93
N PHE A 340 16.25 -23.94 0.14
CA PHE A 340 16.64 -22.95 -0.86
C PHE A 340 16.25 -23.41 -2.26
N ARG A 341 15.50 -22.58 -2.97
CA ARG A 341 15.07 -22.86 -4.35
C ARG A 341 15.69 -21.88 -5.32
N LEU A 342 16.31 -22.41 -6.37
CA LEU A 342 16.88 -21.63 -7.46
C LEU A 342 16.20 -22.01 -8.77
N ILE A 343 15.65 -21.03 -9.48
CA ILE A 343 15.06 -21.23 -10.81
C ILE A 343 15.56 -20.12 -11.72
N ASP A 344 16.06 -20.44 -12.90
CA ASP A 344 16.41 -19.44 -13.91
C ASP A 344 15.75 -19.79 -15.24
N TRP A 345 15.39 -18.73 -15.96
CA TRP A 345 14.69 -18.74 -17.23
C TRP A 345 15.32 -17.74 -18.21
N ALA A 346 16.41 -17.07 -17.82
CA ALA A 346 17.09 -16.00 -18.57
C ALA A 346 18.64 -16.16 -18.67
N SER A 347 19.25 -17.19 -18.08
CA SER A 347 20.68 -17.54 -18.22
C SER A 347 21.65 -16.42 -17.83
N ALA A 348 21.39 -15.74 -16.72
CA ALA A 348 22.23 -14.61 -16.27
C ALA A 348 22.38 -14.49 -14.75
N LEU A 349 21.85 -15.44 -13.98
CA LEU A 349 21.83 -15.38 -12.53
C LEU A 349 23.23 -15.59 -11.94
N GLU A 350 23.64 -14.71 -11.03
CA GLU A 350 24.81 -14.87 -10.15
C GLU A 350 24.34 -14.96 -8.70
N VAL A 351 24.80 -15.97 -7.96
CA VAL A 351 24.42 -16.16 -6.55
C VAL A 351 25.66 -16.19 -5.67
N ASN A 352 25.82 -15.13 -4.87
CA ASN A 352 26.92 -14.94 -3.95
C ASN A 352 26.46 -15.19 -2.51
N LEU A 353 27.20 -16.03 -1.79
CA LEU A 353 26.85 -16.49 -0.46
C LEU A 353 28.03 -16.27 0.49
N ARG A 354 27.80 -15.62 1.64
CA ARG A 354 28.80 -15.44 2.69
C ARG A 354 28.26 -15.80 4.06
N ASN A 355 28.89 -16.76 4.73
CA ASN A 355 28.45 -17.27 6.04
C ASN A 355 27.00 -17.78 5.99
N VAL A 356 26.74 -18.70 5.06
CA VAL A 356 25.39 -19.23 4.81
C VAL A 356 25.35 -20.74 5.04
N ALA A 357 24.34 -21.23 5.75
CA ALA A 357 24.05 -22.66 5.84
C ALA A 357 22.75 -23.01 5.10
N ILE A 358 22.81 -23.99 4.19
CA ILE A 358 21.68 -24.48 3.39
C ILE A 358 21.37 -25.91 3.82
N TYR A 359 20.16 -26.16 4.31
CA TYR A 359 19.77 -27.46 4.90
C TYR A 359 19.03 -28.39 3.94
N GLY A 360 18.68 -27.89 2.77
CA GLY A 360 17.97 -28.60 1.72
C GLY A 360 17.58 -27.62 0.62
N GLY A 361 17.14 -28.15 -0.52
CA GLY A 361 16.76 -27.28 -1.62
C GLY A 361 16.44 -27.99 -2.93
N ASP A 362 16.02 -27.18 -3.89
CA ASP A 362 15.73 -27.57 -5.27
C ASP A 362 16.31 -26.53 -6.22
N PHE A 363 17.36 -26.91 -6.93
CA PHE A 363 18.05 -26.05 -7.89
C PHE A 363 17.74 -26.59 -9.29
N GLY A 364 16.96 -25.81 -10.03
CA GLY A 364 16.47 -26.19 -11.35
C GLY A 364 14.96 -26.08 -11.46
N SER A 365 14.47 -26.32 -12.67
CA SER A 365 13.04 -26.47 -12.95
C SER A 365 12.79 -27.84 -13.54
N GLU A 366 11.68 -28.49 -13.17
CA GLU A 366 11.23 -29.75 -13.76
C GLU A 366 10.84 -29.59 -15.24
N SER A 367 10.60 -28.36 -15.71
CA SER A 367 10.32 -28.08 -17.12
C SER A 367 11.57 -28.20 -17.98
N LYS A 368 11.49 -29.01 -19.04
CA LYS A 368 12.51 -29.10 -20.11
C LYS A 368 12.79 -27.77 -20.83
N TYR A 369 11.89 -26.79 -20.71
CA TYR A 369 12.00 -25.49 -21.36
C TYR A 369 12.76 -24.46 -20.53
N TYR A 370 12.75 -24.59 -19.20
CA TYR A 370 13.40 -23.66 -18.29
C TYR A 370 14.64 -24.32 -17.69
N LYS A 371 15.81 -23.87 -18.13
CA LYS A 371 17.12 -24.39 -17.68
C LYS A 371 17.73 -23.41 -16.68
N LEU A 372 18.09 -23.90 -15.50
CA LEU A 372 18.90 -23.10 -14.57
C LEU A 372 20.33 -23.03 -15.10
N LYS A 373 20.75 -21.86 -15.58
CA LYS A 373 22.10 -21.61 -16.09
C LYS A 373 22.69 -20.37 -15.43
N MET A 374 23.32 -20.58 -14.30
CA MET A 374 23.98 -19.50 -13.58
C MET A 374 25.28 -19.10 -14.27
N LYS A 375 25.68 -17.84 -14.11
CA LYS A 375 27.02 -17.37 -14.49
C LYS A 375 28.10 -17.89 -13.53
N GLY A 376 27.71 -18.28 -12.33
CA GLY A 376 28.59 -18.68 -11.24
C GLY A 376 28.21 -17.96 -9.95
N GLY A 377 29.19 -17.84 -9.06
CA GLY A 377 29.03 -17.14 -7.79
C GLY A 377 30.24 -17.32 -6.87
N LYS A 378 30.35 -16.45 -5.86
CA LYS A 378 31.35 -16.52 -4.79
C LYS A 378 30.71 -17.09 -3.53
N TRP A 379 31.19 -18.24 -3.07
CA TRP A 379 30.67 -18.92 -1.89
C TRP A 379 31.75 -18.98 -0.80
N GLU A 380 31.58 -18.19 0.25
CA GLU A 380 32.49 -18.08 1.39
C GLU A 380 31.85 -18.61 2.67
N ASN A 381 32.52 -19.54 3.35
CA ASN A 381 32.04 -20.14 4.60
C ASN A 381 30.61 -20.69 4.45
N VAL A 382 30.39 -21.44 3.37
CA VAL A 382 29.08 -22.03 3.06
C VAL A 382 29.04 -23.47 3.56
N GLN A 383 27.98 -23.81 4.29
CA GLN A 383 27.69 -25.18 4.70
C GLN A 383 26.47 -25.69 3.94
N MET A 384 26.58 -26.87 3.33
CA MET A 384 25.44 -27.51 2.68
C MET A 384 25.15 -28.86 3.31
N TYR A 385 23.89 -29.10 3.61
CA TYR A 385 23.38 -30.37 4.11
C TYR A 385 22.47 -31.02 3.05
N PRO A 386 22.47 -32.36 2.96
CA PRO A 386 21.61 -33.08 2.03
C PRO A 386 20.14 -33.04 2.47
N GLU A 387 19.17 -33.08 1.56
CA GLU A 387 19.34 -33.19 0.10
C GLU A 387 19.08 -31.85 -0.62
N VAL A 388 20.00 -31.48 -1.52
CA VAL A 388 19.81 -30.43 -2.51
C VAL A 388 19.64 -31.08 -3.87
N ASN A 389 18.42 -31.00 -4.41
CA ASN A 389 18.07 -31.60 -5.69
C ASN A 389 18.62 -30.77 -6.84
N ILE A 390 19.25 -31.44 -7.81
CA ILE A 390 19.74 -30.86 -9.07
C ILE A 390 19.36 -31.79 -10.23
N ASN A 391 18.84 -31.25 -11.33
CA ASN A 391 18.44 -32.05 -12.49
C ASN A 391 19.38 -31.85 -13.70
N GLU A 392 19.24 -32.66 -14.77
CA GLU A 392 20.10 -32.57 -15.96
C GLU A 392 20.03 -31.24 -16.73
N HIS A 393 19.11 -30.34 -16.36
CA HIS A 393 18.93 -29.02 -16.94
C HIS A 393 19.54 -27.91 -16.07
N THR A 394 20.26 -28.28 -15.02
CA THR A 394 20.90 -27.38 -14.07
C THR A 394 22.41 -27.32 -14.29
N ASP A 395 22.89 -26.10 -14.53
CA ASP A 395 24.30 -25.73 -14.59
C ASP A 395 24.50 -24.50 -13.69
N LEU A 396 25.22 -24.70 -12.58
CA LEU A 396 25.51 -23.61 -11.62
C LEU A 396 26.69 -22.72 -12.07
N GLY A 397 27.27 -22.98 -13.24
CA GLY A 397 28.46 -22.29 -13.72
C GLY A 397 29.69 -22.59 -12.86
N GLU A 398 30.68 -21.70 -12.92
CA GLU A 398 31.89 -21.81 -12.10
C GLU A 398 31.69 -21.15 -10.73
N LEU A 399 31.49 -21.99 -9.70
CA LEU A 399 31.39 -21.53 -8.32
C LEU A 399 32.79 -21.38 -7.73
N LYS A 400 33.21 -20.14 -7.44
CA LYS A 400 34.43 -19.87 -6.68
C LYS A 400 34.13 -20.09 -5.20
N THR A 401 34.91 -20.92 -4.53
CA THR A 401 34.59 -21.36 -3.16
C THR A 401 35.75 -21.14 -2.20
N TYR A 402 35.47 -20.60 -1.02
CA TYR A 402 36.37 -20.55 0.13
C TYR A 402 35.63 -21.14 1.34
N ASN A 403 36.15 -22.21 1.95
CA ASN A 403 35.49 -22.94 3.04
C ASN A 403 34.05 -23.41 2.70
N LEU A 404 33.83 -23.93 1.48
CA LEU A 404 32.62 -24.71 1.19
C LEU A 404 32.74 -26.08 1.85
N THR A 405 31.78 -26.44 2.69
CA THR A 405 31.80 -27.69 3.46
C THR A 405 30.49 -28.45 3.35
N PHE A 406 30.60 -29.77 3.45
CA PHE A 406 29.48 -30.70 3.38
C PHE A 406 29.47 -31.60 4.63
N PRO A 407 28.97 -31.09 5.78
CA PRO A 407 29.11 -31.77 7.07
C PRO A 407 28.54 -33.19 7.08
N ASN A 408 27.48 -33.44 6.30
CA ASN A 408 26.79 -34.72 6.21
C ASN A 408 27.11 -35.48 4.90
N GLY A 409 28.26 -35.20 4.28
CA GLY A 409 28.64 -35.78 2.99
C GLY A 409 28.00 -35.06 1.80
N ASN A 410 28.15 -35.63 0.60
CA ASN A 410 27.72 -35.01 -0.65
C ASN A 410 26.26 -34.48 -0.58
N PRO A 411 26.03 -33.16 -0.71
CA PRO A 411 24.69 -32.60 -0.56
C PRO A 411 23.81 -32.81 -1.80
N TRP A 412 24.43 -33.07 -2.95
CA TRP A 412 23.77 -33.07 -4.25
C TRP A 412 23.04 -34.38 -4.53
N ARG A 413 21.78 -34.29 -4.94
CA ARG A 413 21.00 -35.41 -5.46
C ARG A 413 20.55 -35.13 -6.90
N GLY A 414 20.98 -35.99 -7.83
CA GLY A 414 20.55 -35.98 -9.24
C GLY A 414 21.71 -35.82 -10.23
N THR A 415 21.40 -35.33 -11.44
CA THR A 415 22.26 -35.41 -12.63
C THR A 415 22.78 -34.06 -13.13
N GLY A 416 22.48 -32.97 -12.41
CA GLY A 416 22.94 -31.63 -12.76
C GLY A 416 24.46 -31.44 -12.66
N GLN A 417 24.95 -30.36 -13.27
CA GLN A 417 26.36 -30.02 -13.27
C GLN A 417 26.69 -28.99 -12.18
N VAL A 418 27.67 -29.33 -11.34
CA VAL A 418 28.21 -28.44 -10.32
C VAL A 418 29.73 -28.40 -10.47
N LYS A 419 30.27 -27.25 -10.90
CA LYS A 419 31.71 -27.04 -11.02
C LYS A 419 32.17 -26.06 -9.94
N THR A 420 33.02 -26.54 -9.04
CA THR A 420 33.60 -25.71 -7.98
C THR A 420 35.08 -25.43 -8.27
N ILE A 421 35.51 -24.21 -7.96
CA ILE A 421 36.89 -23.73 -8.05
C ILE A 421 37.28 -23.25 -6.65
N PRO A 422 37.94 -24.09 -5.84
CA PRO A 422 38.44 -23.68 -4.53
C PRO A 422 39.50 -22.58 -4.65
N VAL A 423 39.39 -21.54 -3.84
CA VAL A 423 40.39 -20.46 -3.71
C VAL A 423 41.14 -20.56 -2.38
N LYS A 424 42.36 -20.01 -2.33
CA LYS A 424 43.27 -20.15 -1.17
C LYS A 424 43.06 -19.10 -0.07
N THR A 425 42.50 -17.95 -0.43
CA THR A 425 42.28 -16.82 0.48
C THR A 425 40.81 -16.43 0.48
N PRO A 426 40.28 -15.86 1.58
CA PRO A 426 38.94 -15.29 1.61
C PRO A 426 38.73 -14.29 0.46
N PHE A 427 37.47 -14.10 0.04
CA PHE A 427 37.16 -13.10 -0.96
C PHE A 427 37.20 -11.70 -0.35
N ASP A 428 37.57 -10.74 -1.19
CA ASP A 428 37.34 -9.33 -0.89
C ASP A 428 35.87 -9.01 -1.21
N TRP A 429 35.09 -8.77 -0.16
CA TRP A 429 33.65 -8.48 -0.25
C TRP A 429 33.43 -6.97 -0.15
N PRO A 430 32.66 -6.36 -1.06
CA PRO A 430 32.34 -4.95 -0.96
C PRO A 430 31.52 -4.66 0.30
N GLU A 431 31.67 -3.44 0.83
CA GLU A 431 30.74 -2.92 1.83
C GLU A 431 29.39 -2.66 1.15
N ILE A 432 28.32 -3.16 1.75
CA ILE A 432 26.97 -3.00 1.22
C ILE A 432 26.29 -1.85 1.95
N HIS A 433 26.14 -0.72 1.26
CA HIS A 433 25.35 0.40 1.75
C HIS A 433 23.86 0.17 1.49
N VAL A 434 23.06 0.07 2.55
CA VAL A 434 21.60 0.06 2.47
C VAL A 434 21.13 1.52 2.46
N PRO A 435 20.49 2.01 1.38
CA PRO A 435 20.03 3.39 1.32
C PRO A 435 19.09 3.73 2.47
N THR A 436 19.24 4.93 3.04
CA THR A 436 18.31 5.51 4.01
C THR A 436 17.07 6.07 3.31
N PRO A 437 15.96 6.30 4.03
CA PRO A 437 14.79 6.96 3.45
C PRO A 437 15.13 8.30 2.80
N THR A 438 15.96 9.12 3.47
CA THR A 438 16.38 10.43 2.96
C THR A 438 17.18 10.33 1.65
N GLU A 439 18.11 9.37 1.53
CA GLU A 439 18.86 9.14 0.28
C GLU A 439 17.97 8.70 -0.87
N MET A 440 16.86 8.01 -0.56
CA MET A 440 15.84 7.62 -1.56
C MET A 440 14.91 8.79 -1.93
N GLY A 441 15.05 9.95 -1.28
CA GLY A 441 14.20 11.12 -1.46
C GLY A 441 12.86 11.02 -0.71
N LEU A 442 12.77 10.12 0.26
CA LEU A 442 11.63 9.95 1.14
C LEU A 442 11.75 10.93 2.31
N LYS A 443 10.66 11.64 2.63
CA LYS A 443 10.61 12.54 3.78
C LYS A 443 10.18 11.75 5.02
N ASP A 444 10.93 11.94 6.12
CA ASP A 444 10.64 11.31 7.42
C ASP A 444 9.42 11.92 8.12
N THR A 445 9.12 13.20 7.87
CA THR A 445 8.08 13.94 8.60
C THR A 445 6.69 13.52 8.15
N LEU A 446 5.86 13.09 9.11
CA LEU A 446 4.42 12.84 8.94
C LEU A 446 3.59 14.15 8.76
N GLU A 447 4.26 15.31 8.78
CA GLU A 447 3.70 16.66 8.76
C GLU A 447 3.87 17.37 7.40
#